data_AF-A0A920BL60-F1
#
_entry.id   AF-A0A920BL60-F1
#
_cell.length_a   1.000
_cell.length_b   1.000
_cell.length_c   1.000
_cell.angle_alpha   90.00
_cell.angle_beta   90.00
_cell.angle_gamma   90.00
#
_symmetry.space_group_name_H-M   'P 1'
#
loop_
_entity.id
_entity.type
_entity.pdbx_description
1 polymer ?
#
loop_
_entity_poly.entity_id
_entity_poly.type
_entity_poly.pdbx_seq_one_letter_code
_entity_poly.pdbx_strand_id
1 'polypeptide(L)'
;MHQGAFGNEVLLLVHGQLVIEKDGKLIASIAPGAVVGERAVILNEPRDATVRAAFDSTILAMSRSEFNTLLAECPSIARNILEEALTRA
;
A
#
# COMPACT_ATOMS: atom_id res chain seq x y z
N MET A 1 1.33 7.85 5.27
CA MET A 1 0.45 6.91 6.01
C MET A 1 1.14 6.58 7.33
N HIS A 2 0.42 6.51 8.45
CA HIS A 2 1.02 6.26 9.76
C HIS A 2 0.60 4.91 10.34
N GLN A 3 1.54 4.23 11.00
CA GLN A 3 1.28 2.99 11.76
C GLN A 3 0.17 3.20 12.80
N GLY A 4 -0.68 2.19 12.98
CA GLY A 4 -1.80 2.18 13.92
C GLY A 4 -3.01 3.00 13.48
N ALA A 5 -2.90 3.82 12.43
CA ALA A 5 -4.02 4.56 11.89
C ALA A 5 -4.96 3.64 11.09
N PHE A 6 -6.26 3.91 11.16
CA PHE A 6 -7.20 3.38 10.18
C PHE A 6 -7.13 4.22 8.91
N GLY A 7 -7.01 3.56 7.77
CA GLY A 7 -7.06 4.19 6.45
C GLY A 7 -8.02 3.43 5.56
N ASN A 8 -8.71 4.16 4.69
CA ASN A 8 -9.66 3.60 3.73
C ASN A 8 -9.19 3.82 2.28
N GLU A 9 -7.92 4.16 2.12
CA GLU A 9 -7.26 4.43 0.86
C GLU A 9 -6.02 3.58 0.69
N VAL A 10 -5.81 3.16 -0.55
CA VAL A 10 -4.55 2.57 -1.04
C VAL A 10 -3.88 3.55 -1.98
N LEU A 11 -2.56 3.47 -2.08
CA LEU A 11 -1.78 4.31 -2.99
C LEU A 11 -0.99 3.43 -3.95
N LEU A 12 -0.97 3.79 -5.22
CA LEU A 12 -0.04 3.27 -6.21
C LEU A 12 1.12 4.25 -6.37
N LEU A 13 2.35 3.79 -6.16
CA LEU A 13 3.52 4.60 -6.45
C LEU A 13 3.77 4.64 -7.97
N VAL A 14 3.64 5.82 -8.58
CA VAL A 14 3.85 6.01 -10.03
C VAL A 14 5.29 6.41 -10.34
N HIS A 15 5.88 7.26 -9.50
CA HIS A 15 7.26 7.72 -9.63
C HIS A 15 7.84 8.07 -8.25
N GLY A 16 9.16 7.95 -8.11
CA GLY A 16 9.89 8.26 -6.86
C GLY A 16 10.18 7.01 -6.04
N GLN A 17 10.28 7.18 -4.72
CA GLN A 17 10.55 6.09 -3.78
C GLN A 17 9.84 6.34 -2.46
N LEU A 18 9.17 5.30 -1.96
CA LEU A 18 8.63 5.29 -0.60
C LEU A 18 9.47 4.37 0.28
N VAL A 19 9.35 4.54 1.58
CA VAL A 19 9.96 3.68 2.59
C VAL A 19 8.93 3.24 3.61
N ILE A 20 9.15 2.05 4.16
CA ILE A 20 8.33 1.47 5.22
C ILE A 20 9.10 1.55 6.53
N GLU A 21 8.45 2.09 7.54
CA GLU A 21 8.96 2.16 8.91
C GLU A 21 7.99 1.51 9.87
N LYS A 22 8.49 0.62 10.73
CA LYS A 22 7.72 -0.02 11.79
C LYS A 22 8.40 0.22 13.13
N ASP A 23 7.65 0.73 14.10
CA ASP A 23 8.17 1.08 15.43
C ASP A 23 9.42 1.97 15.38
N GLY A 24 9.43 2.92 14.43
CA GLY A 24 10.54 3.86 14.20
C GLY A 24 11.76 3.26 13.48
N LYS A 25 11.71 2.00 13.04
CA LYS A 25 12.80 1.35 12.29
C LYS A 25 12.45 1.24 10.81
N LEU A 26 13.39 1.63 9.95
CA LEU A 26 13.31 1.43 8.51
C LEU A 26 13.42 -0.07 8.20
N ILE A 27 12.40 -0.64 7.56
CA ILE A 27 12.35 -2.08 7.25
C ILE A 27 12.42 -2.38 5.75
N ALA A 28 11.96 -1.46 4.89
CA ALA A 28 11.96 -1.66 3.45
C ALA A 28 11.92 -0.36 2.66
N SER A 29 12.31 -0.43 1.39
CA SER A 29 12.05 0.59 0.37
C SER A 29 11.08 0.05 -0.68
N ILE A 30 10.33 0.95 -1.30
CA ILE A 30 9.27 0.63 -2.26
C ILE A 30 9.57 1.35 -3.56
N ALA A 31 9.58 0.58 -4.65
CA ALA A 31 9.80 1.05 -6.01
C ALA A 31 8.47 1.34 -6.74
N PRO A 32 8.49 2.16 -7.79
CA PRO A 32 7.32 2.43 -8.63
C PRO A 32 6.64 1.15 -9.14
N GLY A 33 5.32 1.19 -9.26
CA GLY A 33 4.46 0.06 -9.61
C GLY A 33 3.86 -0.67 -8.41
N ALA A 34 4.39 -0.46 -7.20
CA ALA A 34 3.86 -1.07 -5.99
C ALA A 34 2.63 -0.35 -5.45
N VAL A 35 1.68 -1.14 -4.93
CA VAL A 35 0.55 -0.66 -4.13
C VAL A 35 0.95 -0.66 -2.65
N VAL A 36 0.49 0.34 -1.89
CA VAL A 36 0.72 0.44 -0.45
C VAL A 36 -0.56 0.73 0.31
N GLY A 37 -0.65 0.16 1.51
CA GLY A 37 -1.83 0.28 2.37
C GLY A 37 -2.95 -0.71 2.06
N GLU A 38 -2.73 -1.59 1.08
CA GLU A 38 -3.62 -2.65 0.64
C GLU A 38 -3.98 -3.61 1.76
N ARG A 39 -3.02 -4.00 2.61
CA ARG A 39 -3.28 -4.91 3.74
C ARG A 39 -4.35 -4.37 4.69
N ALA A 40 -4.21 -3.12 5.12
CA ALA A 40 -5.18 -2.48 6.03
C ALA A 40 -6.59 -2.47 5.44
N VAL A 41 -6.70 -2.29 4.11
CA VAL A 41 -7.99 -2.29 3.41
C VAL A 41 -8.56 -3.70 3.24
N ILE A 42 -7.74 -4.67 2.84
CA ILE A 42 -8.13 -6.06 2.56
C ILE A 42 -8.49 -6.80 3.85
N LEU A 43 -7.61 -6.70 4.86
CA LEU A 43 -7.77 -7.39 6.15
C LEU A 43 -8.65 -6.61 7.13
N ASN A 44 -9.00 -5.37 6.78
CA ASN A 44 -9.79 -4.47 7.61
C ASN A 44 -9.18 -4.26 9.02
N GLU A 45 -7.87 -4.04 9.05
CA GLU A 45 -7.06 -3.85 10.26
C GLU A 45 -6.37 -2.47 10.27
N PRO A 46 -5.93 -1.95 11.42
CA PRO A 46 -5.06 -0.77 11.48
C PRO A 46 -3.78 -0.97 10.65
N ARG A 47 -3.21 0.11 10.13
CA ARG A 47 -1.96 0.05 9.36
C ARG A 47 -0.82 -0.54 10.19
N ASP A 48 -0.22 -1.64 9.73
CA ASP A 48 0.88 -2.33 10.42
C ASP A 48 2.18 -1.52 10.49
N ALA A 49 2.39 -0.61 9.53
CA ALA A 49 3.59 0.22 9.44
C ALA A 49 3.29 1.62 8.88
N THR A 50 4.23 2.53 9.10
CA THR A 50 4.26 3.86 8.49
C THR A 50 4.83 3.75 7.09
N VAL A 51 4.19 4.39 6.12
CA VAL A 51 4.74 4.57 4.77
C VAL A 51 4.91 6.06 4.52
N ARG A 52 6.15 6.45 4.18
CA ARG A 52 6.51 7.84 3.88
C ARG A 52 7.38 7.91 2.63
N ALA A 53 7.39 9.07 1.99
CA ALA A 53 8.29 9.34 0.88
C ALA A 53 9.75 9.41 1.36
N ALA A 54 10.66 8.82 0.61
CA ALA A 54 12.11 9.02 0.76
C ALA A 54 12.63 10.13 -0.15
N PHE A 55 11.96 10.32 -1.31
CA PHE A 55 12.21 11.39 -2.28
C PHE A 55 10.88 11.94 -2.81
N ASP A 56 10.93 13.04 -3.57
CA ASP A 56 9.78 13.55 -4.30
C ASP A 56 9.12 12.43 -5.12
N SER A 57 7.85 12.17 -4.83
CA SER A 57 7.14 11.00 -5.34
C SER A 57 5.78 11.40 -5.87
N THR A 58 5.37 10.73 -6.95
CA THR A 58 4.03 10.84 -7.53
C THR A 58 3.27 9.57 -7.21
N ILE A 59 2.09 9.74 -6.64
CA ILE A 59 1.21 8.66 -6.25
C ILE A 59 -0.17 8.83 -6.88
N LEU A 60 -0.82 7.71 -7.16
CA LEU A 60 -2.25 7.67 -7.44
C LEU A 60 -2.95 7.14 -6.18
N ALA A 61 -3.94 7.88 -5.68
CA ALA A 61 -4.73 7.49 -4.53
C ALA A 61 -6.05 6.88 -4.99
N MET A 62 -6.44 5.75 -4.41
CA MET A 62 -7.74 5.11 -4.63
C MET A 62 -8.45 4.93 -3.30
N SER A 63 -9.73 5.26 -3.27
CA SER A 63 -10.63 4.86 -2.21
C SER A 63 -10.79 3.34 -2.14
N ARG A 64 -11.22 2.83 -0.98
CA ARG A 64 -11.56 1.41 -0.79
C ARG A 64 -12.56 0.91 -1.85
N SER A 65 -13.56 1.72 -2.21
CA SER A 65 -14.54 1.34 -3.23
C SER A 65 -13.90 1.18 -4.61
N GLU A 66 -13.08 2.14 -5.04
CA GLU A 66 -12.38 2.06 -6.33
C GLU A 66 -11.42 0.88 -6.37
N PHE A 67 -10.71 0.64 -5.27
CA PHE A 67 -9.82 -0.50 -5.14
C PHE A 67 -10.56 -1.83 -5.22
N ASN A 68 -11.68 -1.98 -4.52
CA ASN A 68 -12.50 -3.19 -4.58
C ASN A 68 -13.06 -3.43 -5.99
N THR A 69 -13.49 -2.38 -6.68
CA THR A 69 -13.91 -2.47 -8.10
C THR A 69 -12.76 -2.95 -8.97
N LEU A 70 -11.55 -2.39 -8.82
CA LEU A 70 -10.37 -2.81 -9.56
C LEU A 70 -10.02 -4.29 -9.31
N LEU A 71 -10.09 -4.76 -8.05
CA LEU A 71 -9.85 -6.16 -7.73
C LEU A 71 -10.90 -7.09 -8.37
N ALA A 72 -12.16 -6.65 -8.46
CA ALA A 72 -13.24 -7.43 -9.06
C ALA A 72 -13.15 -7.47 -10.60
N GLU A 73 -12.79 -6.35 -11.23
CA GLU A 73 -12.76 -6.22 -12.69
C GLU A 73 -11.44 -6.72 -13.31
N CYS A 74 -10.35 -6.74 -12.53
CA CYS A 74 -9.02 -7.15 -13.00
C CYS A 74 -8.43 -8.30 -12.16
N PRO A 75 -8.87 -9.56 -12.35
CA PRO A 75 -8.42 -10.70 -11.53
C PRO A 75 -6.90 -10.93 -11.54
N SER A 76 -6.23 -10.64 -12.66
CA SER A 76 -4.77 -10.77 -12.78
C SER A 76 -4.02 -9.77 -11.90
N ILE A 77 -4.51 -8.53 -11.82
CA ILE A 77 -3.95 -7.50 -10.93
C ILE A 77 -4.25 -7.86 -9.47
N ALA A 78 -5.48 -8.30 -9.19
CA ALA A 78 -5.88 -8.70 -7.85
C ALA A 78 -4.99 -9.80 -7.27
N ARG A 79 -4.64 -10.80 -8.09
CA ARG A 79 -3.73 -11.88 -7.69
C ARG A 79 -2.38 -11.35 -7.24
N ASN A 80 -1.73 -10.49 -8.04
CA ASN A 80 -0.42 -9.94 -7.71
C ASN A 80 -0.44 -9.13 -6.41
N ILE A 81 -1.47 -8.32 -6.23
CA ILE A 81 -1.65 -7.49 -5.03
C ILE A 81 -1.87 -8.37 -3.78
N LEU A 82 -2.66 -9.43 -3.89
CA LEU A 82 -2.88 -10.38 -2.79
C LEU A 82 -1.60 -11.15 -2.43
N GLU A 83 -0.83 -11.58 -3.42
CA GLU A 83 0.48 -12.23 -3.20
C GLU A 83 1.46 -11.28 -2.49
N GLU A 84 1.52 -10.00 -2.89
CA GLU A 84 2.33 -9.00 -2.20
C GLU A 84 1.88 -8.73 -0.75
N ALA A 85 0.56 -8.59 -0.55
CA ALA A 85 -0.03 -8.36 0.78
C ALA A 85 0.33 -9.47 1.77
N LEU A 86 0.42 -10.72 1.30
CA LEU A 86 0.77 -11.89 2.11
C LEU A 86 2.28 -12.06 2.31
N THR A 87 3.11 -11.58 1.38
CA THR A 87 4.57 -11.79 1.41
C THR A 87 5.31 -10.75 2.26
N ARG A 88 4.81 -9.51 2.35
CA ARG A 88 5.39 -8.44 3.16
C ARG A 88 4.94 -8.55 4.64
N ALA A 89 5.46 -9.54 5.36
CA ALA A 89 5.24 -9.75 6.81
C ALA A 89 6.44 -9.27 7.65
#